data_AF-A0AAU6CPK4-F1
#
_entry.id   AF-A0AAU6CPK4-F1
#
_cell.length_a   1.000
_cell.length_b   1.000
_cell.length_c   1.000
_cell.angle_alpha   90.00
_cell.angle_beta   90.00
_cell.angle_gamma   90.00
#
_symmetry.space_group_name_H-M   'P 1'
#
loop_
_entity.id
_entity.type
_entity.pdbx_description
1 polymer ?
#
loop_
_entity_poly.entity_id
_entity_poly.type
_entity_poly.pdbx_seq_one_letter_code
_entity_poly.pdbx_strand_id
1 'polypeptide(L)'
;MIPLRPLDVGEILQGAVSTLRQHWRTAMVLAFVVGLLTESVNALISGLLIDDTRIDDLNRNSDPSVSDILHALSGTAAASLLLIVTSMIGVVLTAGLLTTVISRAILGRPTTLSSVWQDVRPRLTHLVGLALLVPLALCAIVAVPAAPGLLIALAGSESAGASLASLGLLIGIVVSIWQWNLWSLAAPALMLEKQGIKAAMKRSVKLVNGSWWRVLGVQLLMMLIAGIASLIIQLPFALIADAAGDNSINSVFSASGDSSWTTIIIVAIGGVISSTLTLPISAGAVSLLYVDQRIRREALDIELGRAAKVPGYEAPAAKVGAER
;
A
#
# COMPACT_ATOMS: atom_id res chain seq x y z
N MET A 1 -14.86 -14.34 -17.61
CA MET A 1 -13.91 -14.64 -18.69
C MET A 1 -13.05 -13.40 -18.86
N ILE A 2 -11.74 -13.48 -18.60
CA ILE A 2 -10.81 -12.34 -18.75
C ILE A 2 -10.31 -12.35 -20.20
N PRO A 3 -10.48 -11.28 -20.99
CA PRO A 3 -10.00 -11.25 -22.36
C PRO A 3 -8.47 -11.21 -22.38
N LEU A 4 -7.85 -12.07 -23.21
CA LEU A 4 -6.39 -12.21 -23.37
C LEU A 4 -5.79 -11.07 -24.24
N ARG A 5 -6.35 -9.88 -24.13
CA ARG A 5 -5.91 -8.67 -24.84
C ARG A 5 -5.43 -7.62 -23.83
N PRO A 6 -4.66 -6.62 -24.25
CA PRO A 6 -4.21 -5.56 -23.36
C PRO A 6 -5.44 -4.88 -22.73
N LEU A 7 -5.58 -4.94 -21.39
CA LEU A 7 -6.80 -4.54 -20.71
C LEU A 7 -6.94 -3.00 -20.70
N ASP A 8 -8.15 -2.49 -20.83
CA ASP A 8 -8.44 -1.08 -20.53
C ASP A 8 -8.69 -0.89 -19.02
N VAL A 9 -8.54 0.33 -18.51
CA VAL A 9 -8.68 0.64 -17.08
C VAL A 9 -10.05 0.20 -16.55
N GLY A 10 -11.12 0.38 -17.33
CA GLY A 10 -12.46 -0.09 -16.96
C GLY A 10 -12.58 -1.61 -16.83
N GLU A 11 -11.92 -2.36 -17.73
CA GLU A 11 -11.90 -3.83 -17.68
C GLU A 11 -11.09 -4.35 -16.49
N ILE A 12 -10.01 -3.64 -16.10
CA ILE A 12 -9.23 -3.95 -14.89
C ILE A 12 -10.12 -3.81 -13.64
N LEU A 13 -10.85 -2.69 -13.53
CA LEU A 13 -11.73 -2.44 -12.39
C LEU A 13 -12.88 -3.45 -12.33
N GLN A 14 -13.55 -3.70 -13.45
CA GLN A 14 -14.68 -4.64 -13.51
C GLN A 14 -14.22 -6.09 -13.30
N GLY A 15 -13.05 -6.44 -13.82
CA GLY A 15 -12.38 -7.72 -13.58
C GLY A 15 -12.07 -7.92 -12.09
N ALA A 16 -11.49 -6.90 -11.44
CA ALA A 16 -11.18 -6.93 -10.01
C ALA A 16 -12.45 -7.13 -9.17
N VAL A 17 -13.48 -6.33 -9.43
CA VAL A 17 -14.76 -6.39 -8.70
C VAL A 17 -15.48 -7.72 -8.93
N SER A 18 -15.51 -8.24 -10.15
CA SER A 18 -16.19 -9.52 -10.43
C SER A 18 -15.49 -10.72 -9.79
N THR A 19 -14.16 -10.75 -9.84
CA THR A 19 -13.33 -11.80 -9.21
C THR A 19 -13.46 -11.72 -7.70
N LEU A 20 -13.46 -10.51 -7.14
CA LEU A 20 -13.68 -10.29 -5.73
C LEU A 20 -15.06 -10.75 -5.29
N ARG A 21 -16.12 -10.45 -6.06
CA ARG A 21 -17.49 -10.89 -5.76
C ARG A 21 -17.63 -12.41 -5.75
N GLN A 22 -16.91 -13.12 -6.62
CA GLN A 22 -16.92 -14.59 -6.65
C GLN A 22 -16.17 -15.23 -5.47
N HIS A 23 -15.15 -14.56 -4.92
CA HIS A 23 -14.30 -15.08 -3.85
C HIS A 23 -14.27 -14.19 -2.59
N TRP A 24 -15.36 -13.47 -2.35
CA TRP A 24 -15.43 -12.39 -1.37
C TRP A 24 -15.14 -12.85 0.06
N ARG A 25 -15.57 -14.05 0.44
CA ARG A 25 -15.41 -14.58 1.81
C ARG A 25 -13.94 -14.68 2.20
N THR A 26 -13.13 -15.33 1.36
CA THR A 26 -11.71 -15.54 1.65
C THR A 26 -10.94 -14.23 1.57
N ALA A 27 -11.27 -13.37 0.61
CA ALA A 27 -10.64 -12.06 0.48
C ALA A 27 -10.95 -11.14 1.67
N MET A 28 -12.20 -11.09 2.13
CA MET A 28 -12.59 -10.28 3.29
C MET A 28 -12.00 -10.82 4.59
N VAL A 29 -11.93 -12.15 4.79
CA VAL A 29 -11.29 -12.71 6.01
C VAL A 29 -9.81 -12.35 6.06
N LEU A 30 -9.09 -12.44 4.93
CA LEU A 30 -7.68 -12.05 4.88
C LEU A 30 -7.49 -10.55 5.10
N ALA A 31 -8.30 -9.72 4.45
CA ALA A 31 -8.26 -8.28 4.64
C ALA A 31 -8.66 -7.86 6.05
N PHE A 32 -9.63 -8.54 6.67
CA PHE A 32 -10.02 -8.31 8.06
C PHE A 32 -8.89 -8.63 9.02
N VAL A 33 -8.21 -9.76 8.87
CA VAL A 33 -7.08 -10.11 9.76
C VAL A 33 -5.95 -9.08 9.63
N VAL A 34 -5.58 -8.69 8.41
CA VAL A 34 -4.53 -7.68 8.21
C VAL A 34 -4.99 -6.30 8.71
N GLY A 35 -6.22 -5.91 8.40
CA GLY A 35 -6.82 -4.65 8.85
C GLY A 35 -6.88 -4.58 10.38
N LEU A 36 -7.37 -5.63 11.04
CA LEU A 36 -7.40 -5.71 12.50
C LEU A 36 -6.01 -5.54 13.12
N LEU A 37 -4.99 -6.24 12.59
CA LEU A 37 -3.62 -6.11 13.10
C LEU A 37 -3.07 -4.70 12.87
N THR A 38 -3.26 -4.16 11.67
CA THR A 38 -2.75 -2.84 11.27
C THR A 38 -3.40 -1.73 12.10
N GLU A 39 -4.73 -1.74 12.22
CA GLU A 39 -5.47 -0.73 12.97
C GLU A 39 -5.30 -0.87 14.48
N SER A 40 -5.07 -2.08 15.00
CA SER A 40 -4.70 -2.24 16.41
C SER A 40 -3.35 -1.58 16.71
N VAL A 41 -2.36 -1.74 15.83
CA VAL A 41 -1.07 -1.07 15.97
C VAL A 41 -1.22 0.44 15.82
N ASN A 42 -2.00 0.91 14.84
CA ASN A 42 -2.29 2.34 14.68
C ASN A 42 -2.97 2.92 15.93
N ALA A 43 -3.97 2.23 16.49
CA ALA A 43 -4.66 2.65 17.71
C ALA A 43 -3.70 2.77 18.90
N LEU A 44 -2.78 1.82 19.05
CA LEU A 44 -1.74 1.88 20.09
C LEU A 44 -0.75 3.02 19.85
N ILE A 45 -0.33 3.27 18.61
CA ILE A 45 0.54 4.40 18.28
C ILE A 45 -0.18 5.71 18.62
N SER A 46 -1.45 5.85 18.19
CA SER A 46 -2.23 7.05 18.46
C SER A 46 -2.47 7.27 19.95
N GLY A 47 -2.76 6.23 20.73
CA GLY A 47 -3.07 6.38 22.15
C GLY A 47 -1.85 6.44 23.09
N LEU A 48 -0.67 5.98 22.66
CA LEU A 48 0.52 5.91 23.51
C LEU A 48 1.65 6.85 23.08
N LEU A 49 1.78 7.16 21.80
CA LEU A 49 2.90 7.96 21.28
C LEU A 49 2.51 9.40 20.90
N ILE A 50 1.24 9.66 20.62
CA ILE A 50 0.77 11.02 20.35
C ILE A 50 0.43 11.65 21.71
N ASP A 51 1.37 12.41 22.25
CA ASP A 51 1.22 13.17 23.48
C ASP A 51 0.88 14.63 23.15
N ASP A 52 -0.39 14.97 23.32
CA ASP A 52 -0.96 16.25 22.91
C ASP A 52 -0.57 17.43 23.79
N THR A 53 -0.01 17.15 24.98
CA THR A 53 0.54 18.19 25.87
C THR A 53 1.55 19.07 25.14
N ARG A 54 2.34 18.51 24.22
CA ARG A 54 3.38 19.23 23.47
C ARG A 54 2.84 20.27 22.49
N ILE A 55 1.70 19.99 21.84
CA ILE A 55 1.06 20.92 20.89
C ILE A 55 0.20 21.95 21.66
N ASP A 56 -0.43 21.51 22.74
CA ASP A 56 -1.19 22.37 23.64
C ASP A 56 -0.32 23.39 24.37
N ASP A 57 0.85 22.97 24.85
CA ASP A 57 1.83 23.84 25.49
C ASP A 57 2.38 24.88 24.51
N LEU A 58 2.51 24.52 23.23
CA LEU A 58 2.83 25.48 22.17
C LEU A 58 1.71 26.48 21.92
N ASN A 59 0.46 26.02 21.84
CA ASN A 59 -0.68 26.90 21.58
C ASN A 59 -0.99 27.83 22.76
N ARG A 60 -0.68 27.40 23.99
CA ARG A 60 -0.82 28.22 25.21
C ARG A 60 0.35 29.18 25.41
N ASN A 61 1.50 28.93 24.79
CA ASN A 61 2.64 29.82 24.86
C ASN A 61 2.44 30.98 23.87
N SER A 62 2.35 32.20 24.39
CA SER A 62 2.16 33.43 23.59
C SER A 62 3.44 33.91 22.90
N ASP A 63 4.61 33.36 23.25
CA ASP A 63 5.88 33.58 22.55
C ASP A 63 6.70 32.27 22.50
N PRO A 64 6.28 31.29 21.67
CA PRO A 64 6.93 29.98 21.60
C PRO A 64 8.29 30.09 20.93
N SER A 65 9.33 29.54 21.58
CA SER A 65 10.66 29.49 20.99
C SER A 65 10.70 28.53 19.80
N VAL A 66 11.64 28.74 18.87
CA VAL A 66 11.86 27.82 17.74
C VAL A 66 12.14 26.40 18.23
N SER A 67 12.82 26.25 19.37
CA SER A 67 13.10 24.95 19.99
C SER A 67 11.84 24.24 20.49
N ASP A 68 10.89 24.98 21.07
CA ASP A 68 9.60 24.41 21.52
C ASP A 68 8.79 23.92 20.32
N ILE A 69 8.79 24.71 19.24
CA ILE A 69 8.09 24.37 17.99
C ILE A 69 8.69 23.10 17.39
N LEU A 70 10.02 23.01 17.31
CA LEU A 70 10.73 21.83 16.82
C LEU A 70 10.52 20.60 17.72
N HIS A 71 10.44 20.80 19.04
CA HIS A 71 10.17 19.72 19.98
C HIS A 71 8.75 19.18 19.84
N ALA A 72 7.71 19.99 19.69
CA ALA A 72 6.38 19.44 19.46
C ALA A 72 6.26 18.80 18.07
N LEU A 73 6.78 19.46 17.03
CA LEU A 73 6.75 18.95 15.67
C LEU A 73 7.48 17.61 15.53
N SER A 74 8.61 17.42 16.22
CA SER A 74 9.37 16.15 16.16
C SER A 74 8.62 14.97 16.80
N GLY A 75 7.87 15.20 17.88
CA GLY A 75 7.04 14.16 18.51
C GLY A 75 5.89 13.72 17.60
N THR A 76 5.10 14.69 17.12
CA THR A 76 3.96 14.43 16.22
C THR A 76 4.42 13.88 14.86
N ALA A 77 5.54 14.37 14.32
CA ALA A 77 6.10 13.87 13.07
C ALA A 77 6.59 12.42 13.19
N ALA A 78 7.21 12.05 14.31
CA ALA A 78 7.65 10.68 14.56
C ALA A 78 6.45 9.71 14.63
N ALA A 79 5.40 10.07 15.40
CA ALA A 79 4.19 9.26 15.48
C ALA A 79 3.47 9.15 14.12
N SER A 80 3.35 10.26 13.38
CA SER A 80 2.78 10.26 12.03
C SER A 80 3.55 9.38 11.06
N LEU A 81 4.89 9.39 11.14
CA LEU A 81 5.74 8.51 10.33
C LEU A 81 5.49 7.03 10.67
N LEU A 82 5.33 6.68 11.95
CA LEU A 82 5.01 5.31 12.36
C LEU A 82 3.63 4.86 11.87
N LEU A 83 2.63 5.74 11.89
CA LEU A 83 1.31 5.47 11.31
C LEU A 83 1.38 5.23 9.80
N ILE A 84 2.11 6.07 9.07
CA ILE A 84 2.34 5.90 7.62
C ILE A 84 3.03 4.56 7.36
N VAL A 85 4.12 4.25 8.08
CA VAL A 85 4.87 2.99 7.91
C VAL A 85 3.98 1.78 8.18
N THR A 86 3.19 1.81 9.26
CA THR A 86 2.27 0.72 9.63
C THR A 86 1.20 0.52 8.57
N SER A 87 0.61 1.60 8.06
CA SER A 87 -0.35 1.54 6.95
C SER A 87 0.26 0.94 5.68
N MET A 88 1.50 1.33 5.32
CA MET A 88 2.20 0.77 4.17
C MET A 88 2.48 -0.74 4.33
N ILE A 89 2.84 -1.19 5.54
CA ILE A 89 3.00 -2.63 5.84
C ILE A 89 1.69 -3.36 5.55
N GLY A 90 0.56 -2.85 6.07
CA GLY A 90 -0.77 -3.45 5.86
C GLY A 90 -1.14 -3.57 4.38
N VAL A 91 -0.84 -2.53 3.57
CA VAL A 91 -1.07 -2.54 2.12
C VAL A 91 -0.21 -3.60 1.42
N VAL A 92 1.09 -3.69 1.73
CA VAL A 92 2.00 -4.67 1.10
C VAL A 92 1.62 -6.11 1.47
N LEU A 93 1.29 -6.35 2.75
CA LEU A 93 0.83 -7.66 3.23
C LEU A 93 -0.45 -8.06 2.51
N THR A 94 -1.45 -7.17 2.47
CA THR A 94 -2.73 -7.44 1.82
C THR A 94 -2.57 -7.68 0.32
N ALA A 95 -1.76 -6.88 -0.36
CA ALA A 95 -1.44 -7.06 -1.77
C ALA A 95 -0.88 -8.46 -2.02
N GLY A 96 0.13 -8.89 -1.26
CA GLY A 96 0.72 -10.22 -1.42
C GLY A 96 -0.26 -11.35 -1.13
N LEU A 97 -1.02 -11.27 -0.03
CA LEU A 97 -2.00 -12.28 0.35
C LEU A 97 -3.11 -12.42 -0.69
N LEU A 98 -3.69 -11.31 -1.14
CA LEU A 98 -4.80 -11.34 -2.10
C LEU A 98 -4.36 -11.71 -3.52
N THR A 99 -3.11 -11.44 -3.89
CA THR A 99 -2.57 -11.97 -5.15
C THR A 99 -2.65 -13.50 -5.21
N THR A 100 -2.45 -14.22 -4.10
CA THR A 100 -2.57 -15.69 -4.10
C THR A 100 -4.01 -16.16 -4.34
N VAL A 101 -5.00 -15.43 -3.80
CA VAL A 101 -6.43 -15.70 -4.02
C VAL A 101 -6.77 -15.50 -5.50
N ILE A 102 -6.29 -14.40 -6.08
CA ILE A 102 -6.53 -14.07 -7.49
C ILE A 102 -5.86 -15.09 -8.42
N SER A 103 -4.64 -15.52 -8.10
CA SER A 103 -3.95 -16.58 -8.84
C SER A 103 -4.75 -17.87 -8.89
N ARG A 104 -5.28 -18.30 -7.73
CA ARG A 104 -6.14 -19.49 -7.65
C ARG A 104 -7.45 -19.33 -8.41
N ALA A 105 -8.08 -18.16 -8.30
CA ALA A 105 -9.31 -17.83 -9.03
C ALA A 105 -9.12 -17.93 -10.54
N ILE A 106 -8.02 -17.37 -11.07
CA ILE A 106 -7.68 -17.43 -12.50
C ILE A 106 -7.43 -18.89 -12.94
N LEU A 107 -6.79 -19.69 -12.10
CA LEU A 107 -6.49 -21.10 -12.37
C LEU A 107 -7.68 -22.05 -12.14
N GLY A 108 -8.87 -21.52 -11.79
CA GLY A 108 -10.06 -22.32 -11.49
C GLY A 108 -9.92 -23.22 -10.25
N ARG A 109 -8.93 -22.95 -9.39
CA ARG A 109 -8.68 -23.73 -8.17
C ARG A 109 -9.56 -23.22 -7.03
N PRO A 110 -9.97 -24.11 -6.09
CA PRO A 110 -10.73 -23.68 -4.92
C PRO A 110 -9.94 -22.69 -4.06
N THR A 111 -10.61 -21.64 -3.62
CA THR A 111 -10.07 -20.52 -2.82
C THR A 111 -10.48 -20.64 -1.35
N THR A 112 -10.35 -21.82 -0.75
CA THR A 112 -10.64 -22.00 0.69
C THR A 112 -9.51 -21.45 1.55
N LEU A 113 -9.82 -20.93 2.75
CA LEU A 113 -8.84 -20.29 3.64
C LEU A 113 -7.64 -21.21 3.95
N SER A 114 -7.90 -22.48 4.25
CA SER A 114 -6.85 -23.48 4.52
C SER A 114 -5.91 -23.66 3.32
N SER A 115 -6.48 -23.73 2.12
CA SER A 115 -5.70 -23.93 0.90
C SER A 115 -4.84 -22.71 0.55
N VAL A 116 -5.36 -21.49 0.76
CA VAL A 116 -4.60 -20.25 0.57
C VAL A 116 -3.47 -20.15 1.61
N TRP A 117 -3.76 -20.51 2.87
CA TRP A 117 -2.76 -20.49 3.93
C TRP A 117 -1.58 -21.44 3.66
N GLN A 118 -1.84 -22.62 3.08
CA GLN A 118 -0.78 -23.56 2.70
C GLN A 118 0.19 -22.99 1.65
N ASP A 119 -0.31 -22.18 0.71
CA ASP A 119 0.53 -21.52 -0.30
C ASP A 119 1.30 -20.33 0.27
N VAL A 120 0.67 -19.58 1.18
CA VAL A 120 1.22 -18.35 1.78
C VAL A 120 2.28 -18.66 2.84
N ARG A 121 2.01 -19.61 3.74
CA ARG A 121 2.84 -19.88 4.94
C ARG A 121 4.34 -20.01 4.64
N PRO A 122 4.79 -20.77 3.60
CA PRO A 122 6.22 -20.90 3.30
C PRO A 122 6.89 -19.58 2.92
N ARG A 123 6.10 -18.59 2.47
CA ARG A 123 6.58 -17.30 1.96
C ARG A 123 6.25 -16.12 2.87
N LEU A 124 5.56 -16.36 3.97
CA LEU A 124 5.15 -15.32 4.90
C LEU A 124 6.35 -14.51 5.41
N THR A 125 7.47 -15.18 5.69
CA THR A 125 8.73 -14.52 6.12
C THR A 125 9.26 -13.54 5.08
N HIS A 126 9.23 -13.93 3.80
CA HIS A 126 9.67 -13.07 2.70
C HIS A 126 8.69 -11.94 2.43
N LEU A 127 7.39 -12.19 2.62
CA LEU A 127 6.34 -11.17 2.47
C LEU A 127 6.44 -10.12 3.59
N VAL A 128 6.60 -10.55 4.84
CA VAL A 128 6.82 -9.67 5.99
C VAL A 128 8.15 -8.91 5.82
N GLY A 129 9.20 -9.58 5.38
CA GLY A 129 10.47 -8.93 5.06
C GLY A 129 10.34 -7.86 3.98
N LEU A 130 9.55 -8.11 2.92
CA LEU A 130 9.23 -7.11 1.90
C LEU A 130 8.38 -5.96 2.47
N ALA A 131 7.36 -6.29 3.28
CA ALA A 131 6.46 -5.33 3.88
C ALA A 131 7.17 -4.38 4.87
N LEU A 132 8.23 -4.84 5.52
CA LEU A 132 9.10 -3.99 6.35
C LEU A 132 10.13 -3.22 5.51
N LEU A 133 10.74 -3.88 4.53
CA LEU A 133 11.82 -3.28 3.74
C LEU A 133 11.32 -2.12 2.87
N VAL A 134 10.16 -2.26 2.22
CA VAL A 134 9.65 -1.23 1.30
C VAL A 134 9.39 0.11 2.01
N PRO A 135 8.63 0.18 3.11
CA PRO A 135 8.43 1.43 3.84
C PRO A 135 9.75 2.00 4.39
N LEU A 136 10.62 1.16 4.97
CA LEU A 136 11.92 1.61 5.49
C LEU A 136 12.80 2.21 4.38
N ALA A 137 12.82 1.60 3.20
CA ALA A 137 13.57 2.12 2.06
C ALA A 137 12.99 3.46 1.59
N LEU A 138 11.67 3.62 1.58
CA LEU A 138 11.01 4.88 1.22
C LEU A 138 11.27 5.97 2.27
N CYS A 139 11.23 5.64 3.56
CA CYS A 139 11.62 6.55 4.63
C CYS A 139 13.08 6.97 4.51
N ALA A 140 13.99 6.04 4.20
CA ALA A 140 15.41 6.36 3.97
C ALA A 140 15.60 7.28 2.76
N ILE A 141 14.86 7.07 1.67
CA ILE A 141 14.87 7.95 0.48
C ILE A 141 14.45 9.37 0.84
N VAL A 142 13.50 9.54 1.76
CA VAL A 142 13.07 10.86 2.25
C VAL A 142 14.07 11.46 3.22
N ALA A 143 14.62 10.67 4.13
CA ALA A 143 15.50 11.14 5.20
C ALA A 143 16.89 11.54 4.71
N VAL A 144 17.46 10.83 3.73
CA VAL A 144 18.84 11.07 3.25
C VAL A 144 19.03 12.49 2.69
N PRO A 145 18.17 13.01 1.79
CA PRO A 145 18.31 14.39 1.31
C PRO A 145 18.02 15.46 2.37
N ALA A 146 17.24 15.13 3.40
CA ALA A 146 16.93 16.05 4.51
C ALA A 146 18.06 16.12 5.56
N ALA A 147 18.88 15.07 5.67
CA ALA A 147 19.92 14.96 6.69
C ALA A 147 20.93 16.12 6.73
N PRO A 148 21.46 16.65 5.60
CA PRO A 148 22.39 17.79 5.64
C PRO A 148 21.79 19.04 6.26
N GLY A 149 20.53 19.34 5.94
CA GLY A 149 19.82 20.47 6.53
C GLY A 149 19.58 20.30 8.03
N LEU A 150 19.23 19.08 8.45
CA LEU A 150 19.08 18.74 9.85
C LEU A 150 20.38 18.93 10.64
N LEU A 151 21.51 18.49 10.08
CA LEU A 151 22.83 18.63 10.69
C LEU A 151 23.26 20.11 10.83
N ILE A 152 22.96 20.95 9.83
CA ILE A 152 23.24 22.38 9.87
C ILE A 152 22.36 23.09 10.92
N ALA A 153 21.09 22.68 11.03
CA ALA A 153 20.19 23.22 12.05
C ALA A 153 20.72 22.90 13.47
N LEU A 154 21.14 21.65 13.69
CA LEU A 154 21.75 21.21 14.96
C LEU A 154 23.09 21.87 15.26
N ALA A 155 23.81 22.35 14.24
CA ALA A 155 25.08 23.06 14.38
C ALA A 155 24.92 24.56 14.73
N GLY A 156 23.68 25.05 14.93
CA GLY A 156 23.39 26.41 15.38
C GLY A 156 22.95 27.38 14.28
N SER A 157 22.81 26.93 13.04
CA SER A 157 22.19 27.71 11.95
C SER A 157 20.78 27.23 11.66
N GLU A 158 19.86 27.52 12.57
CA GLU A 158 18.50 26.98 12.57
C GLU A 158 17.72 27.33 11.30
N SER A 159 17.74 28.58 10.85
CA SER A 159 16.98 29.03 9.67
C SER A 159 17.53 28.47 8.35
N ALA A 160 18.86 28.48 8.18
CA ALA A 160 19.52 27.91 7.01
C ALA A 160 19.41 26.37 6.98
N GLY A 161 19.51 25.73 8.15
CA GLY A 161 19.33 24.29 8.29
C GLY A 161 17.89 23.84 8.02
N ALA A 162 16.90 24.54 8.58
CA ALA A 162 15.49 24.23 8.39
C ALA A 162 15.05 24.41 6.92
N SER A 163 15.50 25.48 6.25
CA SER A 163 15.20 25.68 4.82
C SER A 163 15.83 24.60 3.94
N LEU A 164 17.08 24.22 4.20
CA LEU A 164 17.73 23.13 3.48
C LEU A 164 17.09 21.77 3.76
N ALA A 165 16.71 21.50 5.02
CA ALA A 165 16.03 20.26 5.41
C ALA A 165 14.66 20.15 4.73
N SER A 166 13.93 21.26 4.65
CA SER A 166 12.63 21.34 3.96
C SER A 166 12.76 21.06 2.46
N LEU A 167 13.77 21.63 1.81
CA LEU A 167 14.08 21.32 0.41
C LEU A 167 14.45 19.84 0.21
N GLY A 168 15.28 19.30 1.11
CA GLY A 168 15.63 17.89 1.13
C GLY A 168 14.41 16.98 1.26
N LEU A 169 13.50 17.29 2.19
CA LEU A 169 12.25 16.56 2.37
C LEU A 169 11.37 16.60 1.12
N LEU A 170 11.21 17.78 0.48
CA LEU A 170 10.44 17.90 -0.76
C LEU A 170 11.01 17.03 -1.89
N ILE A 171 12.31 17.09 -2.11
CA ILE A 171 12.99 16.25 -3.10
C ILE A 171 12.83 14.77 -2.74
N GLY A 172 13.03 14.43 -1.48
CA GLY A 172 12.87 13.08 -0.94
C GLY A 172 11.46 12.53 -1.16
N ILE A 173 10.42 13.33 -0.93
CA ILE A 173 9.01 12.95 -1.16
C ILE A 173 8.76 12.66 -2.63
N VAL A 174 9.22 13.53 -3.55
CA VAL A 174 9.05 13.33 -4.99
C VAL A 174 9.73 12.03 -5.45
N VAL A 175 10.98 11.80 -5.01
CA VAL A 175 11.72 10.58 -5.34
C VAL A 175 11.06 9.35 -4.69
N SER A 176 10.52 9.48 -3.49
CA SER A 176 9.81 8.42 -2.78
C SER A 176 8.53 8.02 -3.51
N ILE A 177 7.72 8.98 -3.98
CA ILE A 177 6.51 8.70 -4.79
C ILE A 177 6.90 7.99 -6.09
N TRP A 178 7.96 8.46 -6.75
CA TRP A 178 8.48 7.81 -7.96
C TRP A 178 8.88 6.36 -7.69
N GLN A 179 9.62 6.12 -6.61
CA GLN A 179 10.12 4.80 -6.24
C GLN A 179 9.02 3.86 -5.74
N TRP A 180 8.05 4.40 -5.01
CA TRP A 180 6.86 3.68 -4.55
C TRP A 180 6.07 3.11 -5.73
N ASN A 181 5.85 3.91 -6.79
CA ASN A 181 5.19 3.43 -8.00
C ASN A 181 5.97 2.28 -8.66
N LEU A 182 7.30 2.38 -8.72
CA LEU A 182 8.16 1.32 -9.27
C LEU A 182 8.16 0.02 -8.44
N TRP A 183 7.90 0.07 -7.13
CA TRP A 183 7.84 -1.09 -6.23
C TRP A 183 6.45 -1.65 -5.97
N SER A 184 5.42 -1.00 -6.51
CA SER A 184 4.02 -1.40 -6.34
C SER A 184 3.69 -2.85 -6.74
N LEU A 185 4.43 -3.42 -7.69
CA LEU A 185 4.24 -4.80 -8.18
C LEU A 185 5.21 -5.80 -7.52
N ALA A 186 5.98 -5.40 -6.50
CA ALA A 186 6.94 -6.28 -5.84
C ALA A 186 6.26 -7.41 -5.05
N ALA A 187 5.17 -7.12 -4.35
CA ALA A 187 4.40 -8.12 -3.60
C ALA A 187 3.82 -9.23 -4.49
N PRO A 188 3.11 -8.91 -5.60
CA PRO A 188 2.63 -9.94 -6.51
C PRO A 188 3.76 -10.71 -7.19
N ALA A 189 4.87 -10.05 -7.57
CA ALA A 189 6.03 -10.73 -8.15
C ALA A 189 6.67 -11.74 -7.17
N LEU A 190 6.78 -11.40 -5.88
CA LEU A 190 7.34 -12.26 -4.84
C LEU A 190 6.47 -13.52 -4.62
N MET A 191 5.15 -13.34 -4.59
CA MET A 191 4.20 -14.44 -4.36
C MET A 191 4.04 -15.33 -5.59
N LEU A 192 3.92 -14.75 -6.79
CA LEU A 192 3.61 -15.48 -8.02
C LEU A 192 4.85 -16.08 -8.70
N GLU A 193 5.93 -15.31 -8.82
CA GLU A 193 7.17 -15.80 -9.49
C GLU A 193 8.05 -16.59 -8.54
N LYS A 194 7.61 -16.73 -7.29
CA LYS A 194 8.29 -17.51 -6.27
C LYS A 194 9.72 -17.03 -5.95
N GLN A 195 10.03 -15.77 -6.24
CA GLN A 195 11.34 -15.16 -6.11
C GLN A 195 11.65 -14.66 -4.68
N GLY A 196 12.93 -14.38 -4.41
CA GLY A 196 13.36 -13.67 -3.20
C GLY A 196 13.13 -12.16 -3.28
N ILE A 197 13.23 -11.46 -2.13
CA ILE A 197 12.88 -10.03 -1.98
C ILE A 197 13.57 -9.14 -3.02
N LYS A 198 14.91 -9.24 -3.14
CA LYS A 198 15.70 -8.41 -4.07
C LYS A 198 15.32 -8.65 -5.53
N ALA A 199 15.07 -9.91 -5.91
CA ALA A 199 14.69 -10.28 -7.26
C ALA A 199 13.29 -9.74 -7.59
N ALA A 200 12.33 -9.89 -6.67
CA ALA A 200 10.98 -9.37 -6.81
C ALA A 200 10.93 -7.84 -6.97
N MET A 201 11.76 -7.09 -6.22
CA MET A 201 11.85 -5.63 -6.37
C MET A 201 12.42 -5.22 -7.72
N LYS A 202 13.54 -5.82 -8.15
CA LYS A 202 14.12 -5.55 -9.49
C LYS A 202 13.14 -5.88 -10.61
N ARG A 203 12.39 -6.97 -10.44
CA ARG A 203 11.34 -7.40 -11.35
C ARG A 203 10.21 -6.37 -11.45
N SER A 204 9.72 -5.87 -10.32
CA SER A 204 8.72 -4.80 -10.27
C SER A 204 9.18 -3.56 -11.04
N VAL A 205 10.42 -3.11 -10.81
CA VAL A 205 10.99 -1.96 -11.54
C VAL A 205 10.98 -2.22 -13.05
N LYS A 206 11.43 -3.39 -13.50
CA LYS A 206 11.45 -3.74 -14.94
C LYS A 206 10.05 -3.73 -15.57
N LEU A 207 9.02 -4.16 -14.82
CA LEU A 207 7.64 -4.18 -15.30
C LEU A 207 7.03 -2.78 -15.39
N VAL A 208 7.30 -1.90 -14.42
CA VAL A 208 6.68 -0.55 -14.34
C VAL A 208 7.41 0.50 -15.17
N ASN A 209 8.74 0.40 -15.37
CA ASN A 209 9.56 1.49 -15.92
C ASN A 209 9.08 2.04 -17.28
N GLY A 210 8.48 1.20 -18.14
CA GLY A 210 7.98 1.65 -19.44
C GLY A 210 6.46 1.90 -19.52
N SER A 211 5.74 1.78 -18.41
CA SER A 211 4.29 2.05 -18.30
C SER A 211 3.96 2.89 -17.06
N TRP A 212 4.96 3.63 -16.55
CA TRP A 212 4.94 4.31 -15.26
C TRP A 212 3.70 5.18 -15.05
N TRP A 213 3.34 6.03 -16.03
CA TRP A 213 2.17 6.91 -15.97
C TRP A 213 0.85 6.16 -15.89
N ARG A 214 0.74 5.03 -16.58
CA ARG A 214 -0.46 4.20 -16.55
C ARG A 214 -0.59 3.49 -15.21
N VAL A 215 0.50 2.93 -14.68
CA VAL A 215 0.50 2.28 -13.37
C VAL A 215 0.18 3.29 -12.27
N LEU A 216 0.79 4.48 -12.34
CA LEU A 216 0.51 5.57 -11.40
C LEU A 216 -0.96 6.01 -11.49
N GLY A 217 -1.48 6.24 -12.70
CA GLY A 217 -2.86 6.68 -12.89
C GLY A 217 -3.88 5.70 -12.33
N VAL A 218 -3.68 4.39 -12.52
CA VAL A 218 -4.55 3.37 -11.92
C VAL A 218 -4.38 3.32 -10.40
N GLN A 219 -3.17 3.46 -9.86
CA GLN A 219 -2.96 3.52 -8.41
C GLN A 219 -3.63 4.74 -7.77
N LEU A 220 -3.48 5.92 -8.38
CA LEU A 220 -4.12 7.14 -7.91
C LEU A 220 -5.65 7.03 -7.98
N LEU A 221 -6.19 6.44 -9.05
CA LEU A 221 -7.63 6.18 -9.17
C LEU A 221 -8.12 5.22 -8.07
N MET A 222 -7.36 4.15 -7.80
CA MET A 222 -7.70 3.21 -6.73
C MET A 222 -7.59 3.85 -5.35
N MET A 223 -6.57 4.68 -5.11
CA MET A 223 -6.44 5.46 -3.88
C MET A 223 -7.61 6.42 -3.71
N LEU A 224 -8.03 7.10 -4.77
CA LEU A 224 -9.19 8.00 -4.73
C LEU A 224 -10.48 7.24 -4.39
N ILE A 225 -10.76 6.13 -5.07
CA ILE A 225 -11.96 5.31 -4.82
C ILE A 225 -11.94 4.74 -3.40
N ALA A 226 -10.82 4.16 -2.96
CA ALA A 226 -10.66 3.62 -1.62
C ALA A 226 -10.74 4.70 -0.54
N GLY A 227 -10.17 5.88 -0.81
CA GLY A 227 -10.22 7.04 0.07
C GLY A 227 -11.65 7.55 0.27
N ILE A 228 -12.41 7.74 -0.83
CA ILE A 228 -13.82 8.15 -0.75
C ILE A 228 -14.66 7.10 0.00
N ALA A 229 -14.49 5.81 -0.33
CA ALA A 229 -15.19 4.74 0.38
C ALA A 229 -14.84 4.73 1.87
N SER A 230 -13.56 4.90 2.21
CA SER A 230 -13.08 4.95 3.58
C SER A 230 -13.67 6.13 4.34
N LEU A 231 -13.73 7.31 3.74
CA LEU A 231 -14.38 8.49 4.32
C LEU A 231 -15.86 8.23 4.61
N ILE A 232 -16.60 7.67 3.65
CA ILE A 232 -18.03 7.35 3.82
C ILE A 232 -18.25 6.34 4.95
N ILE A 233 -17.42 5.29 5.00
CA ILE A 233 -17.54 4.24 6.02
C ILE A 233 -17.17 4.78 7.41
N GLN A 234 -16.16 5.64 7.51
CA GLN A 234 -15.67 6.17 8.79
C GLN A 234 -16.55 7.29 9.36
N LEU A 235 -17.28 8.05 8.53
CA LEU A 235 -18.18 9.12 8.98
C LEU A 235 -19.12 8.73 10.15
N PRO A 236 -19.89 7.64 10.10
CA PRO A 236 -20.76 7.27 11.22
C PRO A 236 -19.97 6.97 12.50
N PHE A 237 -18.78 6.36 12.40
CA PHE A 237 -17.91 6.10 13.55
C PHE A 237 -17.36 7.41 14.11
N ALA A 238 -17.02 8.37 13.25
CA ALA A 238 -16.58 9.70 13.65
C ALA A 238 -17.67 10.42 14.47
N LEU A 239 -18.92 10.38 14.00
CA LEU A 239 -20.06 10.98 14.70
C LEU A 239 -20.35 10.29 16.05
N ILE A 240 -20.23 8.96 16.10
CA ILE A 240 -20.41 8.22 17.36
C ILE A 240 -19.26 8.54 18.34
N ALA A 241 -18.03 8.69 17.84
CA ALA A 241 -16.88 9.03 18.66
C ALA A 241 -16.99 10.46 19.23
N ASP A 242 -17.43 11.42 18.41
CA ASP A 242 -17.74 12.81 18.80
C ASP A 242 -18.88 12.84 19.84
N ALA A 243 -19.94 12.07 19.66
CA ALA A 243 -21.04 11.98 20.64
C ALA A 243 -20.67 11.24 21.95
N ALA A 244 -19.68 10.35 21.91
CA ALA A 244 -19.23 9.57 23.06
C ALA A 244 -18.09 10.23 23.86
N GLY A 245 -17.48 11.30 23.33
CA GLY A 245 -16.42 12.08 23.95
C GLY A 245 -16.72 13.58 23.92
N ASP A 246 -15.75 14.41 24.33
CA ASP A 246 -15.81 15.89 24.22
C ASP A 246 -14.95 16.38 23.04
N ASN A 247 -14.86 15.56 22.00
CA ASN A 247 -13.92 15.74 20.89
C ASN A 247 -14.67 16.11 19.62
N SER A 248 -14.29 17.23 19.01
CA SER A 248 -14.81 17.63 17.69
C SER A 248 -14.56 16.56 16.63
N ILE A 249 -15.52 16.38 15.72
CA ILE A 249 -15.40 15.57 14.48
C ILE A 249 -14.07 15.77 13.75
N ASN A 250 -13.46 16.96 13.87
CA ASN A 250 -12.17 17.28 13.26
C ASN A 250 -11.06 16.35 13.77
N SER A 251 -11.10 15.96 15.06
CA SER A 251 -10.13 15.05 15.68
C SER A 251 -10.11 13.64 15.10
N VAL A 252 -11.17 13.25 14.38
CA VAL A 252 -11.23 11.97 13.68
C VAL A 252 -10.56 12.04 12.31
N PHE A 253 -10.52 13.24 11.71
CA PHE A 253 -9.89 13.48 10.40
C PHE A 253 -8.48 14.06 10.50
N SER A 254 -8.09 14.60 11.66
CA SER A 254 -6.73 15.00 11.99
C SER A 254 -6.07 13.97 12.90
N ALA A 255 -4.76 13.75 12.72
CA ALA A 255 -3.94 13.01 13.69
C ALA A 255 -3.67 13.86 14.96
N SER A 256 -4.73 14.42 15.55
CA SER A 256 -4.69 15.18 16.81
C SER A 256 -5.02 14.22 17.96
N GLY A 257 -4.10 14.09 18.91
CA GLY A 257 -4.07 13.07 19.95
C GLY A 257 -4.92 13.34 21.18
N ASP A 258 -5.79 14.35 21.19
CA ASP A 258 -6.68 14.65 22.33
C ASP A 258 -7.83 13.65 22.42
N SER A 259 -7.69 12.52 21.74
CA SER A 259 -8.71 11.49 21.60
C SER A 259 -8.65 10.55 22.80
N SER A 260 -9.69 10.58 23.64
CA SER A 260 -9.93 9.54 24.65
C SER A 260 -9.77 8.14 24.05
N TRP A 261 -9.31 7.16 24.85
CA TRP A 261 -9.26 5.74 24.43
C TRP A 261 -10.60 5.26 23.86
N THR A 262 -11.72 5.80 24.32
CA THR A 262 -13.04 5.56 23.74
C THR A 262 -13.11 5.98 22.27
N THR A 263 -12.70 7.21 21.96
CA THR A 263 -12.62 7.77 20.59
C THR A 263 -11.68 6.93 19.72
N ILE A 264 -10.48 6.62 20.23
CA ILE A 264 -9.47 5.82 19.51
C ILE A 264 -10.03 4.44 19.15
N ILE A 265 -10.70 3.76 20.08
CA ILE A 265 -11.28 2.43 19.84
C ILE A 265 -12.41 2.50 18.81
N ILE A 266 -13.31 3.49 18.92
CA ILE A 266 -14.42 3.66 17.96
C ILE A 266 -13.88 3.90 16.54
N VAL A 267 -12.89 4.79 16.40
CA VAL A 267 -12.24 5.08 15.12
C VAL A 267 -11.49 3.86 14.60
N ALA A 268 -10.77 3.13 15.45
CA ALA A 268 -10.09 1.89 15.07
C ALA A 268 -11.07 0.83 14.54
N ILE A 269 -12.24 0.67 15.16
CA ILE A 269 -13.29 -0.22 14.66
C ILE A 269 -13.76 0.22 13.27
N GLY A 270 -14.00 1.52 13.07
CA GLY A 270 -14.33 2.10 11.77
C GLY A 270 -13.23 1.84 10.73
N GLY A 271 -11.96 1.98 11.12
CA GLY A 271 -10.78 1.69 10.30
C GLY A 271 -10.69 0.21 9.90
N VAL A 272 -10.96 -0.72 10.82
CA VAL A 272 -10.96 -2.16 10.53
C VAL A 272 -12.05 -2.50 9.52
N ILE A 273 -13.26 -1.96 9.70
CA ILE A 273 -14.38 -2.18 8.78
C ILE A 273 -14.06 -1.57 7.41
N SER A 274 -13.55 -0.34 7.39
CA SER A 274 -13.15 0.36 6.17
C SER A 274 -12.08 -0.41 5.41
N SER A 275 -10.98 -0.79 6.06
CA SER A 275 -9.88 -1.53 5.44
C SER A 275 -10.31 -2.91 4.95
N THR A 276 -11.18 -3.60 5.69
CA THR A 276 -11.74 -4.90 5.27
C THR A 276 -12.50 -4.81 3.95
N LEU A 277 -13.21 -3.69 3.71
CA LEU A 277 -14.01 -3.48 2.51
C LEU A 277 -13.19 -2.90 1.35
N THR A 278 -12.24 -2.01 1.63
CA THR A 278 -11.50 -1.26 0.61
C THR A 278 -10.26 -1.99 0.11
N LEU A 279 -9.49 -2.63 1.00
CA LEU A 279 -8.24 -3.29 0.64
C LEU A 279 -8.39 -4.37 -0.45
N PRO A 280 -9.45 -5.20 -0.46
CA PRO A 280 -9.58 -6.21 -1.50
C PRO A 280 -9.75 -5.65 -2.91
N ILE A 281 -10.41 -4.51 -3.04
CA ILE A 281 -10.60 -3.84 -4.33
C ILE A 281 -9.26 -3.32 -4.84
N SER A 282 -8.50 -2.63 -3.99
CA SER A 282 -7.17 -2.11 -4.31
C SER A 282 -6.17 -3.21 -4.67
N ALA A 283 -6.13 -4.28 -3.89
CA ALA A 283 -5.24 -5.41 -4.17
C ALA A 283 -5.63 -6.18 -5.44
N GLY A 284 -6.93 -6.26 -5.74
CA GLY A 284 -7.45 -6.77 -7.00
C GLY A 284 -6.91 -6.01 -8.20
N ALA A 285 -6.99 -4.69 -8.15
CA ALA A 285 -6.47 -3.81 -9.20
C ALA A 285 -4.96 -3.96 -9.37
N VAL A 286 -4.18 -3.96 -8.28
CA VAL A 286 -2.71 -4.15 -8.33
C VAL A 286 -2.33 -5.51 -8.92
N SER A 287 -3.06 -6.56 -8.57
CA SER A 287 -2.80 -7.91 -9.10
C SER A 287 -3.14 -8.02 -10.59
N LEU A 288 -4.23 -7.38 -11.04
CA LEU A 288 -4.57 -7.34 -12.46
C LEU A 288 -3.62 -6.45 -13.26
N LEU A 289 -3.15 -5.34 -12.70
CA LEU A 289 -2.06 -4.54 -13.29
C LEU A 289 -0.80 -5.39 -13.49
N TYR A 290 -0.44 -6.22 -12.50
CA TYR A 290 0.69 -7.14 -12.63
C TYR A 290 0.50 -8.13 -13.79
N VAL A 291 -0.69 -8.72 -13.92
CA VAL A 291 -1.02 -9.64 -15.02
C VAL A 291 -1.00 -8.90 -16.37
N ASP A 292 -1.62 -7.72 -16.47
CA ASP A 292 -1.61 -6.88 -17.69
C ASP A 292 -0.18 -6.52 -18.11
N GLN A 293 0.68 -6.14 -17.15
CA GLN A 293 2.08 -5.83 -17.47
C GLN A 293 2.85 -7.06 -17.95
N ARG A 294 2.62 -8.25 -17.38
CA ARG A 294 3.24 -9.48 -17.90
C ARG A 294 2.74 -9.82 -19.29
N ILE A 295 1.45 -9.69 -19.57
CA ILE A 295 0.91 -9.91 -20.92
C ILE A 295 1.59 -8.96 -21.93
N ARG A 296 1.63 -7.66 -21.62
CA ARG A 296 2.21 -6.64 -22.53
C ARG A 296 3.72 -6.74 -22.72
N ARG A 297 4.47 -7.13 -21.68
CA ARG A 297 5.95 -7.09 -21.68
C ARG A 297 6.60 -8.44 -21.95
N GLU A 298 5.90 -9.54 -21.71
CA GLU A 298 6.43 -10.90 -21.84
C GLU A 298 5.71 -11.74 -22.88
N ALA A 299 4.71 -11.18 -23.56
CA ALA A 299 3.93 -11.87 -24.59
C ALA A 299 3.34 -13.19 -24.06
N LEU A 300 2.80 -13.13 -22.83
CA LEU A 300 2.14 -14.26 -22.16
C LEU A 300 0.91 -14.74 -22.95
N ASP A 301 0.35 -13.87 -23.79
CA ASP A 301 -0.68 -14.19 -24.79
C ASP A 301 -0.21 -15.24 -25.81
N ILE A 302 1.07 -15.24 -26.18
CA ILE A 302 1.68 -16.24 -27.05
C ILE A 302 1.79 -17.60 -26.35
N GLU A 303 2.24 -17.62 -25.10
CA GLU A 303 2.38 -18.85 -24.32
C GLU A 303 1.01 -19.45 -23.94
N LEU A 304 0.05 -18.61 -23.54
CA LEU A 304 -1.32 -19.03 -23.22
C LEU A 304 -2.10 -19.43 -24.47
N GLY A 305 -1.93 -18.73 -25.60
CA GLY A 305 -2.51 -19.10 -26.90
C GLY A 305 -1.99 -20.46 -27.38
N ARG A 306 -0.71 -20.73 -27.16
CA ARG A 306 -0.06 -22.02 -27.47
C ARG A 306 -0.51 -23.14 -26.53
N ALA A 307 -0.73 -22.85 -25.23
CA ALA A 307 -1.26 -23.81 -24.26
C ALA A 307 -2.76 -24.12 -24.45
N ALA A 308 -3.54 -23.14 -24.92
CA ALA A 308 -4.99 -23.26 -25.17
C ALA A 308 -5.33 -23.74 -26.60
N LYS A 309 -4.33 -24.03 -27.45
CA LYS A 309 -4.48 -24.45 -28.86
C LYS A 309 -5.40 -23.53 -29.67
N VAL A 310 -5.27 -22.21 -29.49
CA VAL A 310 -6.05 -21.24 -30.27
C VAL A 310 -5.45 -21.17 -31.70
N PRO A 311 -6.27 -21.28 -32.77
CA PRO A 311 -5.78 -21.21 -34.15
C PRO A 311 -5.06 -19.89 -34.41
N GLY A 312 -3.80 -19.94 -34.89
CA GLY A 312 -2.97 -18.75 -35.17
C GLY A 312 -1.76 -18.55 -34.24
N TYR A 313 -1.59 -19.40 -33.21
CA TYR A 313 -0.46 -19.35 -32.25
C TYR A 313 0.49 -20.57 -32.31
N GLU A 314 0.39 -21.37 -33.37
CA GLU A 314 1.23 -22.55 -33.58
C GLU A 314 2.67 -22.16 -33.98
N ALA A 315 3.66 -22.89 -33.46
CA ALA A 315 5.05 -22.71 -33.86
C ALA A 315 5.20 -22.95 -35.37
N PRO A 316 6.07 -22.20 -36.09
CA PRO A 316 6.33 -22.49 -37.49
C PRO A 316 6.77 -23.95 -37.59
N ALA A 317 6.01 -24.74 -38.35
CA ALA A 317 6.29 -26.15 -38.58
C ALA A 317 7.77 -26.29 -38.92
N ALA A 318 8.50 -27.01 -38.07
CA ALA A 318 9.89 -27.35 -38.33
C ALA A 318 9.91 -27.98 -39.73
N LYS A 319 10.56 -27.31 -40.67
CA LYS A 319 10.79 -27.87 -42.00
C LYS A 319 11.66 -29.10 -41.79
N VAL A 320 11.01 -30.26 -41.68
CA VAL A 320 11.67 -31.55 -41.78
C VAL A 320 12.35 -31.54 -43.14
N GLY A 321 13.68 -31.51 -43.11
CA GLY A 321 14.52 -31.53 -44.29
C GLY A 321 14.16 -32.75 -45.14
N ALA A 322 13.55 -32.48 -46.29
CA ALA A 322 13.53 -33.39 -47.42
C ALA A 322 14.78 -33.09 -48.25
N GLU A 323 15.90 -33.71 -47.91
CA GLU A 323 17.02 -33.96 -48.82
C GLU A 323 17.22 -35.49 -48.77
N ARG A 324 16.65 -36.18 -49.76
CA ARG A 324 17.34 -36.83 -50.89
C ARG A 324 18.03 -38.14 -50.50
#